data_AF-A0A942CQS3-F1
#
_entry.id   AF-A0A942CQS3-F1
#
_cell.length_a   1.000
_cell.length_b   1.000
_cell.length_c   1.000
_cell.angle_alpha   90.00
_cell.angle_beta   90.00
_cell.angle_gamma   90.00
#
_symmetry.space_group_name_H-M   'P 1'
#
loop_
_entity.id
_entity.type
_entity.pdbx_description
1 polymer ?
#
loop_
_entity_poly.entity_id
_entity_poly.type
_entity_poly.pdbx_seq_one_letter_code
_entity_poly.pdbx_strand_id
1 'polypeptide(L)'
;MSYIYRPDVLRDLEKHGVKPLPHTPPELVREYVRELYKYEIRRLRERLLAGEFPKAEYAGRVDALRREYPELALHASQYVLGGSPTAP
;
A
#
# COMPACT_ATOMS: atom_id res chain seq x y z
N MET A 1 -3.41 -21.77 7.92
CA MET A 1 -4.40 -20.82 8.45
C MET A 1 -5.14 -20.16 7.30
N SER A 2 -6.44 -19.88 7.46
CA SER A 2 -7.21 -19.04 6.53
C SER A 2 -7.48 -17.69 7.20
N TYR A 3 -7.17 -16.61 6.49
CA TYR A 3 -7.36 -15.22 6.83
C TYR A 3 -8.60 -14.69 6.12
N ILE A 4 -9.44 -13.97 6.86
CA ILE A 4 -10.62 -13.31 6.32
C ILE A 4 -10.26 -11.84 6.15
N TYR A 5 -9.91 -11.43 4.93
CA TYR A 5 -9.56 -10.05 4.64
C TYR A 5 -10.78 -9.12 4.72
N ARG A 6 -10.56 -7.89 5.19
CA ARG A 6 -11.58 -6.85 5.20
C ARG A 6 -11.96 -6.49 3.75
N PRO A 7 -13.26 -6.35 3.45
CA PRO A 7 -13.71 -6.02 2.10
C PRO A 7 -13.21 -4.64 1.63
N ASP A 8 -13.08 -3.68 2.53
CA ASP A 8 -12.52 -2.35 2.21
C ASP A 8 -11.06 -2.46 1.75
N VAL A 9 -10.25 -3.22 2.50
CA VAL A 9 -8.84 -3.44 2.19
C VAL A 9 -8.70 -4.20 0.87
N LEU A 10 -9.52 -5.22 0.62
CA LEU A 10 -9.50 -5.94 -0.66
C LEU A 10 -9.83 -5.02 -1.85
N ARG A 11 -10.76 -4.09 -1.68
CA ARG A 11 -11.11 -3.12 -2.73
C ARG A 11 -9.96 -2.17 -3.02
N ASP A 12 -9.26 -1.67 -2.00
CA ASP A 12 -8.10 -0.80 -2.20
C ASP A 12 -6.93 -1.56 -2.83
N LEU A 13 -6.64 -2.77 -2.34
CA LEU A 13 -5.63 -3.65 -2.92
C LEU A 13 -5.92 -3.98 -4.40
N GLU A 14 -7.18 -4.23 -4.75
CA GLU A 14 -7.58 -4.54 -6.12
C GLU A 14 -7.35 -3.36 -7.08
N LYS A 15 -7.49 -2.10 -6.62
CA LYS A 15 -7.14 -0.91 -7.42
C LYS A 15 -5.67 -0.90 -7.83
N HIS A 16 -4.82 -1.44 -6.97
CA HIS A 16 -3.38 -1.59 -7.20
C HIS A 16 -3.00 -2.91 -7.87
N GLY A 17 -3.99 -3.73 -8.27
CA GLY A 17 -3.78 -5.03 -8.89
C GLY A 17 -3.37 -6.15 -7.93
N VAL A 18 -3.51 -5.93 -6.62
CA VAL A 18 -3.14 -6.91 -5.58
C VAL A 18 -4.38 -7.71 -5.18
N LYS A 19 -4.31 -9.03 -5.32
CA LYS A 19 -5.38 -9.95 -4.88
C LYS A 19 -4.82 -10.99 -3.91
N PRO A 20 -4.85 -10.72 -2.60
CA PRO A 20 -4.36 -11.68 -1.62
C PRO A 20 -5.32 -12.88 -1.55
N LEU A 21 -4.76 -14.07 -1.37
CA LEU A 21 -5.54 -15.29 -1.16
C LEU A 21 -5.87 -15.44 0.33
N PRO A 22 -6.90 -16.22 0.69
CA PRO A 22 -7.23 -16.47 2.09
C PRO A 22 -6.09 -17.11 2.88
N HIS A 23 -5.13 -17.78 2.26
CA HIS A 23 -3.95 -18.32 2.96
C HIS A 23 -2.74 -17.38 2.93
N THR A 24 -2.82 -16.24 2.24
CA THR A 24 -1.73 -15.26 2.22
C THR A 24 -1.70 -14.53 3.56
N PRO A 25 -0.55 -14.48 4.26
CA PRO A 25 -0.45 -13.73 5.51
C PRO A 25 -0.53 -12.22 5.24
N PRO A 26 -1.27 -11.44 6.05
CA PRO A 26 -1.47 -10.02 5.79
C PRO A 26 -0.18 -9.20 5.92
N GLU A 27 0.82 -9.70 6.65
CA GLU A 27 2.16 -9.08 6.72
C GLU A 27 2.84 -9.05 5.35
N LEU A 28 2.75 -10.16 4.61
CA LEU A 28 3.33 -10.27 3.27
C LEU A 28 2.59 -9.39 2.27
N VAL A 29 1.26 -9.29 2.39
CA VAL A 29 0.45 -8.37 1.57
C VAL A 29 0.88 -6.92 1.82
N ARG A 30 0.99 -6.52 3.09
CA ARG A 30 1.41 -5.16 3.44
C ARG A 30 2.84 -4.86 3.00
N GLU A 31 3.75 -5.82 3.13
CA GLU A 31 5.12 -5.69 2.63
C GLU A 31 5.14 -5.48 1.11
N TYR A 32 4.38 -6.28 0.37
CA TYR A 32 4.25 -6.14 -1.08
C TYR A 32 3.75 -4.74 -1.47
N VAL A 33 2.66 -4.26 -0.85
CA VAL A 33 2.12 -2.92 -1.12
C VAL A 33 3.14 -1.84 -0.76
N ARG A 34 3.91 -2.02 0.32
CA ARG A 34 4.98 -1.08 0.71
C ARG A 34 6.07 -1.02 -0.34
N GLU A 35 6.48 -2.15 -0.91
CA GLU A 35 7.46 -2.18 -1.99
C GLU A 35 6.91 -1.55 -3.28
N LEU A 36 5.63 -1.80 -3.61
CA LEU A 36 4.96 -1.13 -4.72
C LEU A 36 4.95 0.39 -4.56
N TYR A 37 4.60 0.89 -3.38
CA TYR A 37 4.64 2.33 -3.08
C TYR A 37 6.05 2.91 -3.22
N LYS A 38 7.08 2.20 -2.74
CA LYS A 38 8.48 2.64 -2.94
C LYS A 38 8.87 2.69 -4.41
N TYR A 39 8.42 1.73 -5.21
CA TYR A 39 8.64 1.71 -6.65
C TYR A 39 8.01 2.94 -7.31
N GLU A 40 6.76 3.27 -6.97
CA GLU A 40 6.07 4.46 -7.50
C GLU A 40 6.78 5.77 -7.12
N ILE A 41 7.29 5.88 -5.88
CA ILE A 41 8.10 7.03 -5.45
C ILE A 41 9.41 7.13 -6.24
N ARG A 42 10.09 6.00 -6.49
CA ARG A 42 11.31 5.97 -7.31
C ARG A 42 11.00 6.44 -8.74
N ARG A 43 9.90 5.95 -9.31
CA ARG A 43 9.43 6.36 -10.64
C ARG A 43 9.10 7.86 -10.70
N LEU A 44 8.45 8.41 -9.68
CA LEU A 44 8.22 9.85 -9.57
C LEU A 44 9.54 10.63 -9.51
N ARG A 45 10.52 10.12 -8.77
CA ARG A 45 11.85 10.74 -8.69
C ARG A 45 12.58 10.68 -10.03
N GLU A 46 12.50 9.58 -10.76
CA GLU A 46 13.09 9.46 -12.10
C GLU A 46 12.46 10.46 -13.07
N ARG A 47 11.13 10.61 -13.05
CA ARG A 47 10.42 11.62 -13.85
C ARG A 47 10.81 13.06 -13.48
N LEU A 48 11.04 13.33 -12.19
CA LEU A 48 11.59 14.60 -11.73
C LEU A 48 12.99 14.84 -12.28
N LEU A 49 13.87 13.83 -12.25
CA LEU A 49 15.23 13.92 -12.79
C LEU A 49 15.24 14.06 -14.32
N ALA A 50 14.26 13.47 -15.01
CA ALA A 50 14.03 13.66 -16.43
C ALA A 50 13.45 15.04 -16.78
N GLY A 51 13.09 15.86 -15.78
CA GLY A 51 12.56 17.20 -15.98
C GLY A 51 11.12 17.24 -16.48
N GLU A 52 10.35 16.16 -16.33
CA GLU A 52 8.92 16.13 -16.73
C GLU A 52 8.07 17.12 -15.92
N PHE A 53 8.54 17.57 -14.77
CA PHE A 53 7.86 18.53 -13.92
C PHE A 53 8.83 19.26 -12.97
N PRO A 54 8.47 20.46 -12.51
CA PRO A 54 9.28 21.22 -11.56
C PRO A 54 9.32 20.56 -10.17
N LYS A 55 10.48 20.66 -9.51
CA LYS A 55 10.72 20.11 -8.16
C LYS A 55 9.71 20.55 -7.11
N ALA A 56 9.15 21.75 -7.23
CA ALA A 56 8.12 22.26 -6.32
C ALA A 56 6.86 21.36 -6.31
N GLU A 57 6.53 20.72 -7.43
CA GLU A 57 5.38 19.81 -7.53
C GLU A 57 5.66 18.42 -6.95
N TYR A 58 6.93 18.06 -6.71
CA TYR A 58 7.29 16.72 -6.25
C TYR A 58 6.60 16.35 -4.93
N ALA A 59 6.61 17.27 -3.95
CA ALA A 59 5.96 17.04 -2.67
C ALA A 59 4.44 16.82 -2.82
N GLY A 60 3.78 17.63 -3.67
CA GLY A 60 2.35 17.49 -3.94
C GLY A 60 2.00 16.17 -4.64
N ARG A 61 2.83 15.71 -5.56
CA ARG A 61 2.64 14.43 -6.26
C ARG A 61 2.87 13.23 -5.34
N VAL A 62 3.85 13.31 -4.43
CA VAL A 62 4.05 12.31 -3.39
C VAL A 62 2.86 12.27 -2.42
N ASP A 63 2.31 13.43 -2.04
CA ASP A 63 1.11 13.48 -1.19
C ASP A 63 -0.12 12.90 -1.89
N ALA A 64 -0.33 13.23 -3.17
CA ALA A 64 -1.38 12.64 -3.99
C ALA A 64 -1.24 11.11 -4.06
N LEU A 65 -0.02 10.60 -4.33
CA LEU A 65 0.26 9.16 -4.33
C LEU A 65 -0.06 8.55 -2.96
N ARG A 66 0.35 9.19 -1.85
CA ARG A 66 0.05 8.68 -0.50
C ARG A 66 -1.45 8.54 -0.24
N ARG A 67 -2.29 9.40 -0.81
CA ARG A 67 -3.75 9.32 -0.68
C ARG A 67 -4.35 8.14 -1.46
N GLU A 68 -3.65 7.62 -2.46
CA GLU A 68 -4.07 6.45 -3.23
C GLU A 68 -3.80 5.13 -2.48
N TYR A 69 -2.97 5.14 -1.43
CA TYR A 69 -2.64 3.96 -0.61
C TYR A 69 -3.12 4.11 0.85
N PRO A 70 -4.42 4.29 1.13
CA PRO A 70 -4.93 4.37 2.50
C PRO A 70 -4.66 3.10 3.32
N GLU A 71 -4.56 1.93 2.68
CA GLU A 71 -4.27 0.65 3.33
C GLU A 71 -2.86 0.59 3.93
N LEU A 72 -1.90 1.36 3.44
CA LEU A 72 -0.56 1.44 4.03
C LEU A 72 -0.55 2.12 5.41
N ALA A 73 -1.58 2.92 5.70
CA ALA A 73 -1.77 3.51 7.02
C ALA A 73 -2.22 2.48 8.07
N LEU A 74 -2.81 1.36 7.64
CA LEU A 74 -3.25 0.27 8.51
C LEU A 74 -2.07 -0.65 8.87
N HIS A 75 -2.10 -1.20 10.08
CA HIS A 75 -1.23 -2.30 10.46
C HIS A 75 -1.67 -3.59 9.75
N ALA A 76 -0.73 -4.51 9.45
CA ALA A 76 -1.04 -5.75 8.75
C ALA A 76 -2.16 -6.54 9.44
N SER A 77 -2.17 -6.57 10.77
CA SER A 77 -3.20 -7.26 11.53
C SER A 77 -4.62 -6.68 11.32
N GLN A 78 -4.72 -5.39 10.96
CA GLN A 78 -5.99 -4.72 10.65
C GLN A 78 -6.50 -5.00 9.23
N TYR A 79 -5.74 -5.75 8.41
CA TYR A 79 -6.18 -6.13 7.06
C TYR A 79 -7.23 -7.23 7.09
N VAL A 80 -7.37 -7.93 8.23
CA VAL A 80 -8.23 -9.10 8.40
C VAL A 80 -9.26 -8.86 9.51
N LEU A 81 -10.45 -9.46 9.40
CA LEU A 81 -11.59 -9.27 10.30
C LEU A 81 -11.43 -9.88 11.71
N GLY A 82 -10.25 -10.40 12.07
CA GLY A 82 -9.97 -11.05 13.37
C GLY A 82 -8.51 -10.98 13.82
N GLY A 83 -7.72 -10.06 13.28
CA GLY A 83 -6.30 -9.91 13.59
C GLY A 83 -6.04 -8.90 14.70
N SER A 84 -6.35 -9.26 15.94
CA SER A 84 -5.73 -8.63 17.08
C SER A 84 -4.48 -9.44 17.45
N PRO A 85 -3.24 -8.95 17.26
CA PRO A 85 -2.16 -9.40 18.09
C PRO A 85 -2.45 -8.77 19.45
N THR A 86 -3.00 -9.55 20.38
CA THR A 86 -2.86 -9.24 21.80
C THR A 86 -1.36 -9.05 22.05
N ALA A 87 -0.95 -7.79 22.22
CA ALA A 87 0.40 -7.46 22.64
C ALA A 87 0.59 -7.98 24.08
N PRO A 88 1.69 -8.68 24.41
CA PRO A 88 2.05 -9.00 25.78
C PRO A 88 2.51 -7.77 26.55
#